data_AF-A0A7Y3HQQ9-F1
#
_entry.id   AF-A0A7Y3HQQ9-F1
#
_cell.length_a   1.000
_cell.length_b   1.000
_cell.length_c   1.000
_cell.angle_alpha   90.00
_cell.angle_beta   90.00
_cell.angle_gamma   90.00
#
_symmetry.space_group_name_H-M   'P 1'
#
loop_
_entity.id
_entity.type
_entity.pdbx_description
1 polymer ?
#
loop_
_entity_poly.entity_id
_entity_poly.type
_entity_poly.pdbx_seq_one_letter_code
_entity_poly.pdbx_strand_id
1 'polypeptide(L)'
;MMELNHYHVLLVEDNPLDVKVIKQFFKQSKAQTSFKVHSVDSLKSAIDYIKINEISAILLDLNLTDSFGIDTFLHIKKTDSEIPVVILTATDDERLALLAVRQGAQDYLLKTDLSCSILTRAIEYSVERKTIENDLAAVKAGQLAIIENTEDSIWSVDVHGNFQIVNSKFKKFYRSITGSDVRIGKNMLVQLPESFHNDWKNLLVKALEGNQLLVYQSYKLDNYNQHDYEIAVNPIIKEHQIVGASFFARNISDRRKFEKKLIQSERAYRMLVESVNDGVVMISNENNIQVINNNLLKHLEFDEKEVIGLDYRLLLARTSELTKENITAYVLNSEDPFKIILKSKSGKKVMFSVKGTPLMDENGEVAGALLMHSNIKKSNLHGGKQGKAYSNLVDKLSEGLVYVDNDNKVQYANSKFCELLGLEYDELIDKPLFTDMVDERTKRILSEKKLLYGASLADHFELKLTKRTGEDLWVQINGNTVYDENNQSIGSVSTLADITKRKIRQV
;
A
#
# COMPACT_ATOMS: atom_id res chain seq x y z
N MET A 1 49.27 -8.30 20.74
CA MET A 1 49.28 -7.57 22.02
C MET A 1 48.06 -8.05 22.78
N MET A 2 48.21 -8.66 23.95
CA MET A 2 47.05 -8.96 24.81
C MET A 2 46.51 -7.62 25.32
N GLU A 3 45.23 -7.32 25.05
CA GLU A 3 44.55 -6.17 25.63
C GLU A 3 44.56 -6.33 27.16
N LEU A 4 45.05 -5.31 27.88
CA LEU A 4 44.89 -5.24 29.32
C LEU A 4 43.45 -4.82 29.61
N ASN A 5 42.70 -5.65 30.33
CA ASN A 5 41.39 -5.25 30.83
C ASN A 5 41.56 -4.23 31.96
N HIS A 6 40.88 -3.09 31.87
CA HIS A 6 40.88 -2.05 32.90
C HIS A 6 39.48 -1.94 33.51
N TYR A 7 39.36 -2.28 34.79
CA TYR A 7 38.09 -2.22 35.50
C TYR A 7 38.10 -1.08 36.52
N HIS A 8 37.09 -0.20 36.45
CA HIS A 8 36.82 0.80 37.47
C HIS A 8 35.83 0.23 38.48
N VAL A 9 36.30 -0.04 39.69
CA VAL A 9 35.53 -0.70 40.75
C VAL A 9 35.15 0.32 41.81
N LEU A 10 33.86 0.42 42.11
CA LEU A 10 33.37 1.15 43.27
C LEU A 10 33.25 0.19 44.45
N LEU A 11 34.00 0.44 45.51
CA LEU A 11 33.90 -0.27 46.78
C LEU A 11 33.05 0.57 47.75
N VAL A 12 31.92 0.03 48.18
CA VAL A 12 31.01 0.65 49.14
C VAL A 12 31.15 -0.10 50.47
N GLU A 13 31.88 0.49 51.41
CA GLU A 13 32.32 -0.15 52.65
C GLU A 13 32.64 0.94 53.68
N ASP A 14 32.01 0.88 54.86
CA ASP A 14 32.18 1.86 55.92
C ASP A 14 33.35 1.53 56.88
N ASN A 15 33.80 0.27 56.91
CA ASN A 15 34.93 -0.15 57.72
C ASN A 15 36.28 0.20 57.04
N PRO A 16 37.07 1.14 57.60
CA PRO A 16 38.34 1.57 56.99
C PRO A 16 39.41 0.46 56.95
N LEU A 17 39.32 -0.55 57.82
CA LEU A 17 40.22 -1.71 57.79
C LEU A 17 39.92 -2.60 56.60
N ASP A 18 38.64 -2.91 56.36
CA ASP A 18 38.20 -3.74 55.23
C ASP A 18 38.54 -3.06 53.90
N VAL A 19 38.29 -1.75 53.78
CA VAL A 19 38.71 -0.94 52.61
C VAL A 19 40.20 -1.09 52.33
N LYS A 20 41.04 -1.03 53.38
CA LYS A 20 42.49 -1.11 53.24
C LYS A 20 42.93 -2.51 52.78
N VAL A 21 42.35 -3.57 53.34
CA VAL A 21 42.64 -4.96 52.98
C VAL A 21 42.23 -5.25 51.53
N ILE A 22 41.02 -4.85 51.14
CA ILE A 22 40.50 -5.06 49.78
C ILE A 22 41.37 -4.31 48.75
N LYS A 23 41.71 -3.04 49.00
CA LYS A 23 42.64 -2.28 48.14
C LYS A 23 44.01 -2.93 48.04
N GLN A 24 44.49 -3.61 49.08
CA GLN A 24 45.76 -4.35 49.03
C GLN A 24 45.67 -5.58 48.14
N PHE A 25 44.55 -6.32 48.17
CA PHE A 25 44.33 -7.45 47.24
C PHE A 25 44.34 -7.01 45.78
N PHE A 26 43.75 -5.85 45.45
CA PHE A 26 43.79 -5.32 44.09
C PHE A 26 45.19 -4.90 43.64
N LYS A 27 46.06 -4.42 44.54
CA LYS A 27 47.46 -4.11 44.22
C LYS A 27 48.30 -5.36 43.92
N GLN A 28 47.83 -6.54 44.32
CA GLN A 28 48.48 -7.82 44.06
C GLN A 28 48.00 -8.49 42.76
N SER A 29 47.11 -7.84 41.99
CA SER A 29 46.59 -8.41 40.74
C SER A 29 47.70 -8.61 39.70
N LYS A 30 47.55 -9.67 38.89
CA LYS A 30 48.52 -10.02 37.85
C LYS A 30 48.52 -8.99 36.71
N ALA A 31 49.61 -8.94 35.95
CA ALA A 31 49.85 -7.97 34.87
C ALA A 31 48.84 -7.96 33.69
N GLN A 32 47.87 -8.89 33.65
CA GLN A 32 46.85 -8.98 32.58
C GLN A 32 45.58 -8.17 32.88
N THR A 33 45.31 -7.84 34.14
CA THR A 33 44.10 -7.10 34.56
C THR A 33 44.47 -5.98 35.52
N SER A 34 44.00 -4.78 35.22
CA SER A 34 44.25 -3.58 36.03
C SER A 34 42.96 -3.06 36.65
N PHE A 35 43.03 -2.73 37.94
CA PHE A 35 41.87 -2.27 38.72
C PHE A 35 42.10 -0.84 39.21
N LYS A 36 41.17 0.06 38.89
CA LYS A 36 41.05 1.37 39.54
C LYS A 36 39.96 1.25 40.59
N VAL A 37 40.31 1.37 41.86
CA VAL A 37 39.36 1.18 42.96
C VAL A 37 39.06 2.52 43.64
N HIS A 38 37.81 2.97 43.55
CA HIS A 38 37.30 4.09 44.33
C HIS A 38 36.50 3.55 45.51
N SER A 39 36.65 4.14 46.70
CA SER A 39 35.94 3.68 47.91
C SER A 39 35.09 4.78 48.50
N VAL A 40 33.88 4.45 48.91
CA VAL A 40 32.93 5.32 49.62
C VAL A 40 32.38 4.57 50.85
N ASP A 41 31.95 5.31 51.86
CA ASP A 41 31.59 4.78 53.20
C ASP A 41 30.07 4.77 53.48
N SER A 42 29.26 5.19 52.52
CA SER A 42 27.82 5.39 52.68
C SER A 42 27.09 5.15 51.36
N LEU A 43 25.86 4.66 51.44
CA LEU A 43 24.99 4.45 50.29
C LEU A 43 24.75 5.76 49.55
N LYS A 44 24.56 6.86 50.27
CA LYS A 44 24.39 8.19 49.67
C LYS A 44 25.58 8.55 48.79
N SER A 45 26.80 8.41 49.31
CA SER A 45 28.03 8.72 48.57
C SER A 45 28.22 7.78 47.37
N ALA A 46 27.81 6.51 47.49
CA ALA A 46 27.81 5.56 46.38
C ALA A 46 26.88 6.01 45.24
N ILE A 47 25.64 6.37 45.56
CA ILE A 47 24.66 6.85 44.58
C ILE A 47 25.15 8.13 43.90
N ASP A 48 25.69 9.07 44.66
CA ASP A 48 26.23 10.32 44.10
C ASP A 48 27.41 10.05 43.16
N TYR A 49 28.26 9.07 43.48
CA TYR A 49 29.40 8.67 42.64
C TYR A 49 28.97 7.96 41.34
N ILE A 50 27.99 7.05 41.41
CA ILE A 50 27.44 6.31 40.26
C ILE A 50 26.89 7.28 39.20
N LYS A 51 26.23 8.37 39.61
CA LYS A 51 25.61 9.32 38.68
C LYS A 51 26.59 10.10 37.81
N ILE A 52 27.86 10.21 38.22
CA ILE A 52 28.84 11.09 37.57
C ILE A 52 30.08 10.36 37.05
N ASN A 53 30.22 9.06 37.30
CA ASN A 53 31.35 8.25 36.83
C ASN A 53 30.87 6.95 36.19
N GLU A 54 31.56 6.51 35.15
CA GLU A 54 31.40 5.16 34.61
C GLU A 54 32.09 4.15 35.52
N ILE A 55 31.36 3.13 35.95
CA ILE A 55 31.83 2.10 36.88
C ILE A 55 31.64 0.74 36.20
N SER A 56 32.68 -0.08 36.24
CA SER A 56 32.65 -1.42 35.68
C SER A 56 31.95 -2.41 36.62
N ALA A 57 32.17 -2.30 37.94
CA ALA A 57 31.52 -3.16 38.93
C ALA A 57 31.44 -2.48 40.30
N ILE A 58 30.46 -2.88 41.10
CA ILE A 58 30.30 -2.43 42.49
C ILE A 58 30.58 -3.61 43.43
N LEU A 59 31.48 -3.41 44.39
CA LEU A 59 31.61 -4.26 45.56
C LEU A 59 30.84 -3.61 46.71
N LEU A 60 29.84 -4.30 47.24
CA LEU A 60 28.87 -3.70 48.15
C LEU A 60 28.78 -4.43 49.48
N ASP A 61 29.12 -3.76 50.58
CA ASP A 61 28.62 -4.18 51.89
C ASP A 61 27.12 -3.85 52.01
N LEU A 62 26.33 -4.80 52.50
CA LEU A 62 24.90 -4.61 52.75
C LEU A 62 24.64 -3.74 53.98
N ASN A 63 25.55 -3.71 54.94
CA ASN A 63 25.40 -2.99 56.20
C ASN A 63 26.34 -1.78 56.22
N LEU A 64 25.76 -0.60 56.03
CA LEU A 64 26.46 0.68 56.03
C LEU A 64 25.89 1.56 57.14
N THR A 65 26.61 2.62 57.47
CA THR A 65 26.15 3.62 58.46
C THR A 65 24.77 4.23 58.14
N ASP A 66 24.39 4.34 56.86
CA ASP A 66 23.16 4.97 56.38
C ASP A 66 22.15 4.00 55.73
N SER A 67 22.45 2.70 55.64
CA SER A 67 21.55 1.68 55.06
C SER A 67 21.85 0.28 55.58
N PHE A 68 20.85 -0.61 55.60
CA PHE A 68 21.00 -1.94 56.21
C PHE A 68 20.40 -3.05 55.34
N GLY A 69 21.10 -4.19 55.28
CA GLY A 69 20.63 -5.39 54.62
C GLY A 69 20.36 -5.23 53.12
N ILE A 70 19.36 -5.96 52.63
CA ILE A 70 19.05 -6.03 51.19
C ILE A 70 18.58 -4.70 50.58
N ASP A 71 18.04 -3.79 51.39
CA ASP A 71 17.57 -2.48 50.92
C ASP A 71 18.72 -1.64 50.35
N THR A 72 19.93 -1.81 50.89
CA THR A 72 21.16 -1.21 50.35
C THR A 72 21.39 -1.60 48.89
N PHE A 73 21.27 -2.90 48.58
CA PHE A 73 21.40 -3.41 47.22
C PHE A 73 20.26 -2.93 46.31
N LEU A 74 19.01 -2.96 46.79
CA LEU A 74 17.86 -2.54 46.00
C LEU A 74 17.94 -1.07 45.60
N HIS A 75 18.47 -0.20 46.46
CA HIS A 75 18.69 1.22 46.13
C HIS A 75 19.77 1.42 45.07
N ILE A 76 20.89 0.68 45.13
CA ILE A 76 21.92 0.73 44.08
C ILE A 76 21.35 0.23 42.75
N LYS A 77 20.68 -0.93 42.75
CA LYS A 77 20.06 -1.50 41.55
C LYS A 77 19.03 -0.57 40.90
N LYS A 78 18.28 0.19 41.72
CA LYS A 78 17.31 1.18 41.23
C LYS A 78 17.98 2.42 40.64
N THR A 79 19.18 2.76 41.12
CA THR A 79 19.95 3.90 40.61
C THR A 79 20.53 3.57 39.24
N ASP A 80 21.13 2.39 39.11
CA ASP A 80 21.63 1.87 37.84
C ASP A 80 21.56 0.33 37.84
N SER A 81 20.77 -0.23 36.93
CA SER A 81 20.60 -1.68 36.77
C SER A 81 21.61 -2.31 35.82
N GLU A 82 22.43 -1.49 35.16
CA GLU A 82 23.41 -1.92 34.16
C GLU A 82 24.75 -2.28 34.80
N ILE A 83 25.06 -1.72 35.97
CA ILE A 83 26.32 -2.00 36.68
C ILE A 83 26.19 -3.31 37.47
N PRO A 84 27.08 -4.30 37.28
CA PRO A 84 27.07 -5.52 38.06
C PRO A 84 27.47 -5.26 39.52
N VAL A 85 26.73 -5.85 40.46
CA VAL A 85 26.98 -5.71 41.90
C VAL A 85 27.37 -7.06 42.50
N VAL A 86 28.52 -7.11 43.16
CA VAL A 86 28.99 -8.23 43.96
C VAL A 86 28.86 -7.86 45.43
N ILE A 87 28.15 -8.68 46.19
CA ILE A 87 27.91 -8.43 47.61
C ILE A 87 29.12 -8.88 48.44
N LEU A 88 29.58 -8.04 49.35
CA LEU A 88 30.54 -8.38 50.41
C LEU A 88 29.74 -8.63 51.69
N THR A 89 29.88 -9.80 52.30
CA THR A 89 29.07 -10.19 53.46
C THR A 89 29.92 -10.86 54.54
N ALA A 90 29.55 -10.66 55.80
CA ALA A 90 30.09 -11.39 56.93
C ALA A 90 29.43 -12.80 57.03
N THR A 91 30.05 -13.70 57.79
CA THR A 91 29.61 -15.11 57.89
C THR A 91 28.19 -15.28 58.44
N ASP A 92 27.72 -14.35 59.28
CA ASP A 92 26.40 -14.32 59.89
C ASP A 92 25.30 -13.76 58.96
N ASP A 93 25.67 -13.10 57.85
CA ASP A 93 24.76 -12.40 56.93
C ASP A 93 24.51 -13.13 55.61
N GLU A 94 24.99 -14.37 55.46
CA GLU A 94 24.91 -15.14 54.21
C GLU A 94 23.48 -15.28 53.66
N ARG A 95 22.47 -15.34 54.53
CA ARG A 95 21.06 -15.41 54.11
C ARG A 95 20.62 -14.14 53.37
N LEU A 96 21.07 -12.96 53.80
CA LEU A 96 20.76 -11.69 53.15
C LEU A 96 21.48 -11.58 51.81
N ALA A 97 22.73 -12.04 51.74
CA ALA A 97 23.49 -12.10 50.50
C ALA A 97 22.83 -13.02 49.45
N LEU A 98 22.34 -14.19 49.86
CA LEU A 98 21.59 -15.09 48.97
C LEU A 98 20.28 -14.47 48.47
N LEU A 99 19.59 -13.70 49.31
CA LEU A 99 18.40 -12.94 48.89
C LEU A 99 18.77 -11.86 47.87
N ALA A 100 19.89 -11.16 48.05
CA ALA A 100 20.37 -10.17 47.08
C ALA A 100 20.68 -10.80 45.72
N VAL A 101 21.32 -11.97 45.68
CA VAL A 101 21.57 -12.72 44.42
C VAL A 101 20.25 -13.14 43.76
N ARG A 102 19.26 -13.61 44.53
CA ARG A 102 17.91 -13.91 44.00
C ARG A 102 17.21 -12.67 43.44
N GLN A 103 17.51 -11.49 43.99
CA GLN A 103 17.03 -10.20 43.50
C GLN A 103 17.92 -9.62 42.39
N GLY A 104 18.90 -10.37 41.89
CA GLY A 104 19.71 -10.03 40.72
C GLY A 104 21.04 -9.35 41.03
N ALA A 105 21.61 -9.52 42.21
CA ALA A 105 23.05 -9.34 42.42
C ALA A 105 23.83 -10.47 41.74
N GLN A 106 25.07 -10.22 41.36
CA GLN A 106 25.78 -11.06 40.40
C GLN A 106 26.48 -12.22 41.10
N ASP A 107 26.98 -11.94 42.30
CA ASP A 107 27.59 -12.90 43.19
C ASP A 107 27.61 -12.35 44.63
N TYR A 108 27.99 -13.19 45.59
CA TYR A 108 28.37 -12.75 46.93
C TYR A 108 29.69 -13.37 47.37
N LEU A 109 30.46 -12.61 48.13
CA LEU A 109 31.76 -13.02 48.66
C LEU A 109 31.78 -12.84 50.18
N LEU A 110 32.22 -13.88 50.89
CA LEU A 110 32.49 -13.80 52.31
C LEU A 110 33.74 -12.97 52.57
N LYS A 111 33.65 -11.96 53.44
CA LYS A 111 34.80 -11.11 53.80
C LYS A 111 36.00 -11.90 54.36
N THR A 112 35.73 -13.01 55.05
CA THR A 112 36.76 -13.91 55.63
C THR A 112 37.60 -14.62 54.59
N ASP A 113 37.04 -14.85 53.40
CA ASP A 113 37.61 -15.73 52.38
C ASP A 113 38.19 -14.92 51.20
N LEU A 114 38.24 -13.59 51.33
CA LEU A 114 38.72 -12.71 50.27
C LEU A 114 40.20 -12.95 49.96
N SER A 115 40.47 -13.03 48.66
CA SER A 115 41.83 -13.07 48.12
C SER A 115 41.87 -12.32 46.79
N CYS A 116 43.07 -11.95 46.35
CA CYS A 116 43.27 -11.31 45.05
C CYS A 116 42.64 -12.10 43.90
N SER A 117 42.81 -13.43 43.89
CA SER A 117 42.23 -14.30 42.84
C SER A 117 40.71 -14.36 42.87
N ILE A 118 40.10 -14.37 44.05
CA ILE A 118 38.64 -14.44 44.20
C ILE A 118 38.01 -13.12 43.75
N LEU A 119 38.53 -11.98 44.22
CA LEU A 119 38.04 -10.66 43.82
C LEU A 119 38.19 -10.41 42.32
N THR A 120 39.35 -10.76 41.75
CA THR A 120 39.60 -10.61 40.31
C THR A 120 38.57 -11.41 39.50
N ARG A 121 38.42 -12.71 39.81
CA ARG A 121 37.49 -13.60 39.10
C ARG A 121 36.03 -13.18 39.27
N ALA A 122 35.63 -12.81 40.49
CA ALA A 122 34.25 -12.40 40.76
C ALA A 122 33.88 -11.15 39.94
N ILE A 123 34.78 -10.17 39.85
CA ILE A 123 34.55 -8.95 39.07
C ILE A 123 34.54 -9.26 37.57
N GLU A 124 35.55 -9.95 37.05
CA GLU A 124 35.64 -10.32 35.63
C GLU A 124 34.37 -11.05 35.18
N TYR A 125 33.94 -12.06 35.93
CA TYR A 125 32.75 -12.84 35.60
C TYR A 125 31.45 -12.03 35.75
N SER A 126 31.37 -11.15 36.75
CA SER A 126 30.19 -10.31 36.94
C SER A 126 30.03 -9.31 35.80
N VAL A 127 31.14 -8.70 35.35
CA VAL A 127 31.15 -7.79 34.19
C VAL A 127 30.82 -8.55 32.92
N GLU A 128 31.52 -9.64 32.62
CA GLU A 128 31.31 -10.42 31.40
C GLU A 128 29.86 -10.93 31.29
N ARG A 129 29.30 -11.45 32.39
CA ARG A 129 27.91 -11.91 32.42
C ARG A 129 26.92 -10.77 32.17
N LYS A 130 27.18 -9.58 32.74
CA LYS A 130 26.32 -8.41 32.55
C LYS A 130 26.42 -7.86 31.13
N THR A 131 27.61 -7.84 30.53
CA THR A 131 27.79 -7.50 29.12
C THR A 131 27.01 -8.44 28.21
N ILE A 132 27.10 -9.77 28.40
CA ILE A 132 26.35 -10.75 27.60
C ILE A 132 24.83 -10.55 27.75
N GLU A 133 24.36 -10.29 28.97
CA GLU A 133 22.94 -10.02 29.23
C GLU A 133 22.46 -8.78 28.46
N ASN A 134 23.24 -7.70 28.51
CA ASN A 134 22.93 -6.44 27.87
C ASN A 134 23.00 -6.54 26.33
N ASP A 135 24.01 -7.23 25.79
CA ASP A 135 24.14 -7.48 24.35
C ASP A 135 22.96 -8.31 23.84
N LEU A 136 22.55 -9.33 24.60
CA LEU A 136 21.38 -10.13 24.27
C LEU A 136 20.10 -9.29 24.30
N ALA A 137 19.96 -8.39 25.28
CA ALA A 137 18.83 -7.48 25.37
C ALA A 137 18.81 -6.49 24.18
N ALA A 138 19.97 -5.94 23.80
CA ALA A 138 20.12 -5.03 22.67
C ALA A 138 19.80 -5.71 21.33
N VAL A 139 20.30 -6.93 21.10
CA VAL A 139 19.98 -7.74 19.91
C VAL A 139 18.48 -8.02 19.84
N LYS A 140 17.86 -8.41 20.95
CA LYS A 140 16.40 -8.63 21.02
C LYS A 140 15.62 -7.34 20.72
N ALA A 141 16.04 -6.21 21.29
CA ALA A 141 15.40 -4.91 21.05
C ALA A 141 15.54 -4.48 19.57
N GLY A 142 16.72 -4.67 18.96
CA GLY A 142 16.94 -4.39 17.55
C GLY A 142 16.07 -5.25 16.63
N GLN A 143 15.95 -6.55 16.91
CA GLN A 143 15.05 -7.45 16.19
C GLN A 143 13.58 -6.99 16.28
N LEU A 144 13.13 -6.58 17.47
CA LEU A 144 11.79 -6.03 17.66
C LEU A 144 11.59 -4.70 16.91
N ALA A 145 12.59 -3.82 16.89
CA ALA A 145 12.50 -2.54 16.18
C ALA A 145 12.31 -2.73 14.66
N ILE A 146 12.98 -3.73 14.06
CA ILE A 146 12.86 -4.03 12.63
C ILE A 146 11.43 -4.46 12.27
N ILE A 147 10.81 -5.34 13.07
CA ILE A 147 9.44 -5.80 12.81
C ILE A 147 8.38 -4.73 13.14
N GLU A 148 8.69 -3.80 14.03
CA GLU A 148 7.80 -2.70 14.41
C GLU A 148 7.81 -1.54 13.41
N ASN A 149 8.91 -1.32 12.68
CA ASN A 149 9.03 -0.25 11.69
C ASN A 149 8.38 -0.59 10.33
N THR A 150 7.34 -1.41 10.34
CA THR A 150 6.60 -1.77 9.13
C THR A 150 5.13 -1.40 9.31
N GLU A 151 4.45 -1.09 8.21
CA GLU A 151 2.98 -0.96 8.19
C GLU A 151 2.27 -2.33 8.11
N ASP A 152 3.06 -3.39 7.98
CA ASP A 152 2.59 -4.75 7.78
C ASP A 152 2.35 -5.44 9.12
N SER A 153 1.32 -6.30 9.17
CA SER A 153 1.05 -7.10 10.37
C SER A 153 1.99 -8.31 10.37
N ILE A 154 2.83 -8.43 11.41
CA ILE A 154 3.84 -9.48 11.51
C ILE A 154 3.62 -10.27 12.80
N TRP A 155 3.58 -11.59 12.68
CA TRP A 155 3.57 -12.50 13.82
C TRP A 155 4.26 -13.83 13.51
N SER A 156 4.58 -14.57 14.55
CA SER A 156 5.06 -15.95 14.46
C SER A 156 4.39 -16.85 15.48
N VAL A 157 4.38 -18.13 15.18
CA VAL A 157 3.88 -19.18 16.07
C VAL A 157 4.85 -20.35 16.11
N ASP A 158 4.82 -21.11 17.21
CA ASP A 158 5.54 -22.38 17.33
C ASP A 158 4.88 -23.51 16.50
N VAL A 159 5.47 -24.71 16.52
CA VAL A 159 4.92 -25.91 15.85
C VAL A 159 3.53 -26.32 16.33
N HIS A 160 3.12 -25.86 17.52
CA HIS A 160 1.80 -26.10 18.08
C HIS A 160 0.83 -24.95 17.79
N GLY A 161 1.25 -23.93 17.03
CA GLY A 161 0.44 -22.77 16.68
C GLY A 161 0.31 -21.73 17.81
N ASN A 162 1.15 -21.75 18.84
CA ASN A 162 1.14 -20.74 19.89
C ASN A 162 1.92 -19.49 19.47
N PHE A 163 1.35 -18.30 19.67
CA PHE A 163 2.03 -17.05 19.34
C PHE A 163 3.36 -16.91 20.07
N GLN A 164 4.42 -16.57 19.34
CA GLN A 164 5.76 -16.31 19.89
C GLN A 164 6.10 -14.82 19.82
N ILE A 165 5.93 -14.22 18.64
CA ILE A 165 6.23 -12.80 18.38
C ILE A 165 5.02 -12.19 17.67
N VAL A 166 4.68 -10.95 18.02
CA VAL A 166 3.65 -10.13 17.35
C VAL A 166 4.09 -8.67 17.36
N ASN A 167 4.00 -7.98 16.23
CA ASN A 167 4.26 -6.53 16.17
C ASN A 167 2.99 -5.71 16.52
N SER A 168 3.16 -4.40 16.70
CA SER A 168 2.05 -3.49 17.05
C SER A 168 0.94 -3.43 15.99
N LYS A 169 1.29 -3.54 14.70
CA LYS A 169 0.31 -3.57 13.60
C LYS A 169 -0.58 -4.79 13.69
N PHE A 170 0.01 -5.97 13.91
CA PHE A 170 -0.75 -7.20 14.14
C PHE A 170 -1.63 -7.09 15.39
N LYS A 171 -1.14 -6.53 16.50
CA LYS A 171 -1.98 -6.33 17.71
C LYS A 171 -3.22 -5.49 17.42
N LYS A 172 -3.06 -4.39 16.67
CA LYS A 172 -4.19 -3.52 16.26
C LYS A 172 -5.16 -4.26 15.35
N PHE A 173 -4.65 -4.96 14.34
CA PHE A 173 -5.45 -5.77 13.42
C PHE A 173 -6.22 -6.87 14.18
N TYR A 174 -5.53 -7.64 15.02
CA TYR A 174 -6.11 -8.69 15.84
C TYR A 174 -7.23 -8.15 16.75
N ARG A 175 -7.03 -6.99 17.38
CA ARG A 175 -8.05 -6.35 18.22
C ARG A 175 -9.26 -5.88 17.41
N SER A 176 -9.06 -5.41 16.17
CA SER A 176 -10.17 -5.03 15.28
C SER A 176 -11.08 -6.21 14.93
N ILE A 177 -10.52 -7.42 14.81
CA ILE A 177 -11.27 -8.63 14.48
C ILE A 177 -11.91 -9.27 15.72
N THR A 178 -11.16 -9.37 16.81
CA THR A 178 -11.55 -10.18 17.98
C THR A 178 -12.13 -9.35 19.13
N GLY A 179 -11.97 -8.02 19.10
CA GLY A 179 -12.29 -7.14 20.21
C GLY A 179 -11.36 -7.27 21.43
N SER A 180 -10.34 -8.14 21.37
CA SER A 180 -9.45 -8.46 22.50
C SER A 180 -7.98 -8.33 22.13
N ASP A 181 -7.09 -8.20 23.12
CA ASP A 181 -5.65 -8.22 22.89
C ASP A 181 -5.14 -9.67 22.72
N VAL A 182 -4.19 -9.85 21.81
CA VAL A 182 -3.53 -11.15 21.57
C VAL A 182 -2.70 -11.57 22.77
N ARG A 183 -2.76 -12.86 23.14
CA ARG A 183 -1.95 -13.45 24.22
C ARG A 183 -0.82 -14.29 23.64
N ILE A 184 0.42 -13.91 23.96
CA ILE A 184 1.63 -14.69 23.66
C ILE A 184 1.58 -16.04 24.41
N GLY A 185 2.08 -17.09 23.78
CA GLY A 185 2.10 -18.46 24.30
C GLY A 185 0.76 -19.18 24.24
N LYS A 186 -0.28 -18.56 23.68
CA LYS A 186 -1.59 -19.18 23.47
C LYS A 186 -1.79 -19.51 22.00
N ASN A 187 -2.47 -20.63 21.75
CA ASN A 187 -2.72 -21.13 20.40
C ASN A 187 -3.54 -20.12 19.58
N MET A 188 -3.10 -19.87 18.35
CA MET A 188 -3.70 -18.89 17.44
C MET A 188 -5.12 -19.29 17.02
N LEU A 189 -5.36 -20.58 16.75
CA LEU A 189 -6.67 -21.06 16.31
C LEU A 189 -7.70 -20.98 17.45
N VAL A 190 -7.30 -21.17 18.70
CA VAL A 190 -8.20 -20.99 19.85
C VAL A 190 -8.60 -19.52 20.06
N GLN A 191 -7.72 -18.61 19.65
CA GLN A 191 -7.84 -17.18 19.90
C GLN A 191 -8.56 -16.42 18.76
N LEU A 192 -8.51 -16.94 17.54
CA LEU A 192 -9.22 -16.38 16.39
C LEU A 192 -10.70 -16.81 16.37
N PRO A 193 -11.60 -16.05 15.71
CA PRO A 193 -12.98 -16.47 15.52
C PRO A 193 -13.09 -17.71 14.62
N GLU A 194 -14.10 -18.55 14.83
CA GLU A 194 -14.26 -19.84 14.12
C GLU A 194 -14.29 -19.70 12.60
N SER A 195 -14.83 -18.59 12.08
CA SER A 195 -14.85 -18.28 10.64
C SER A 195 -13.46 -18.25 10.01
N PHE A 196 -12.41 -17.98 10.80
CA PHE A 196 -11.02 -17.90 10.36
C PHE A 196 -10.28 -19.23 10.52
N HIS A 197 -10.80 -20.18 11.30
CA HIS A 197 -10.02 -21.37 11.71
C HIS A 197 -9.54 -22.21 10.53
N ASN A 198 -10.42 -22.50 9.57
CA ASN A 198 -10.08 -23.38 8.46
C ASN A 198 -8.97 -22.81 7.57
N ASP A 199 -9.07 -21.53 7.21
CA ASP A 199 -8.11 -20.87 6.34
C ASP A 199 -6.73 -20.79 6.99
N TRP A 200 -6.67 -20.32 8.24
CA TRP A 200 -5.41 -20.19 8.96
C TRP A 200 -4.80 -21.53 9.35
N LYS A 201 -5.63 -22.54 9.67
CA LYS A 201 -5.14 -23.90 9.94
C LYS A 201 -4.47 -24.49 8.70
N ASN A 202 -5.08 -24.33 7.53
CA ASN A 202 -4.52 -24.84 6.27
C ASN A 202 -3.18 -24.16 5.94
N LEU A 203 -3.11 -22.82 6.08
CA LEU A 203 -1.87 -22.08 5.89
C LEU A 203 -0.77 -22.51 6.86
N LEU A 204 -1.11 -22.68 8.14
CA LEU A 204 -0.16 -23.13 9.15
C LEU A 204 0.37 -24.54 8.84
N VAL A 205 -0.51 -25.49 8.52
CA VAL A 205 -0.11 -26.88 8.23
C VAL A 205 0.86 -26.91 7.05
N LYS A 206 0.53 -26.25 5.94
CA LYS A 206 1.41 -26.21 4.77
C LYS A 206 2.75 -25.55 5.05
N ALA A 207 2.78 -24.51 5.88
CA ALA A 207 4.04 -23.90 6.30
C ALA A 207 4.86 -24.86 7.17
N LEU A 208 4.23 -25.59 8.08
CA LEU A 208 4.89 -26.59 8.93
C LEU A 208 5.37 -27.83 8.16
N GLU A 209 4.84 -28.08 6.96
CA GLU A 209 5.36 -29.05 5.99
C GLU A 209 6.59 -28.53 5.22
N GLY A 210 6.98 -27.27 5.43
CA GLY A 210 8.14 -26.63 4.80
C GLY A 210 7.83 -25.74 3.61
N ASN A 211 6.55 -25.54 3.27
CA ASN A 211 6.17 -24.73 2.12
C ASN A 211 6.18 -23.23 2.44
N GLN A 212 6.67 -22.42 1.50
CA GLN A 212 6.49 -20.98 1.51
C GLN A 212 5.25 -20.64 0.69
N LEU A 213 4.36 -19.81 1.24
CA LEU A 213 3.09 -19.47 0.62
C LEU A 213 2.92 -17.96 0.52
N LEU A 214 2.34 -17.52 -0.59
CA LEU A 214 1.80 -16.18 -0.76
C LEU A 214 0.33 -16.31 -1.14
N VAL A 215 -0.57 -15.76 -0.32
CA VAL A 215 -2.02 -15.83 -0.53
C VAL A 215 -2.65 -14.46 -0.46
N TYR A 216 -3.73 -14.27 -1.21
CA TYR A 216 -4.51 -13.04 -1.20
C TYR A 216 -5.86 -13.32 -0.52
N GLN A 217 -6.17 -12.57 0.52
CA GLN A 217 -7.43 -12.71 1.25
C GLN A 217 -8.13 -11.37 1.42
N SER A 218 -9.46 -11.39 1.43
CA SER A 218 -10.27 -10.21 1.66
C SER A 218 -11.07 -10.37 2.94
N TYR A 219 -10.96 -9.41 3.85
CA TYR A 219 -11.69 -9.39 5.11
C TYR A 219 -12.58 -8.17 5.21
N LYS A 220 -13.81 -8.35 5.72
CA LYS A 220 -14.68 -7.23 6.12
C LYS A 220 -14.40 -6.95 7.59
N LEU A 221 -13.64 -5.89 7.86
CA LEU A 221 -13.24 -5.51 9.22
C LEU A 221 -14.26 -4.57 9.86
N ASP A 222 -14.90 -3.72 9.06
CA ASP A 222 -15.95 -2.80 9.47
C ASP A 222 -17.21 -3.03 8.64
N ASN A 223 -18.38 -2.58 9.13
CA ASN A 223 -19.70 -2.74 8.48
C ASN A 223 -19.79 -2.17 7.05
N TYR A 224 -18.77 -1.45 6.57
CA TYR A 224 -18.80 -0.77 5.27
C TYR A 224 -17.59 -1.04 4.36
N ASN A 225 -16.45 -1.52 4.88
CA ASN A 225 -15.22 -1.61 4.08
C ASN A 225 -14.60 -3.01 4.05
N GLN A 226 -14.45 -3.54 2.83
CA GLN A 226 -13.66 -4.72 2.54
C GLN A 226 -12.19 -4.32 2.39
N HIS A 227 -11.31 -5.04 3.09
CA HIS A 227 -9.87 -4.86 3.05
C HIS A 227 -9.22 -6.07 2.42
N ASP A 228 -8.37 -5.82 1.42
CA ASP A 228 -7.59 -6.84 0.74
C ASP A 228 -6.20 -6.94 1.34
N TYR A 229 -5.79 -8.16 1.65
CA TYR A 229 -4.51 -8.49 2.26
C TYR A 229 -3.71 -9.46 1.37
N GLU A 230 -2.43 -9.15 1.22
CA GLU A 230 -1.40 -10.08 0.74
C GLU A 230 -0.71 -10.69 1.96
N ILE A 231 -0.81 -12.01 2.11
CA ILE A 231 -0.33 -12.74 3.28
C ILE A 231 0.76 -13.71 2.84
N ALA A 232 1.98 -13.49 3.32
CA ALA A 232 3.09 -14.43 3.20
C ALA A 232 3.18 -15.30 4.45
N VAL A 233 3.34 -16.61 4.25
CA VAL A 233 3.50 -17.60 5.33
C VAL A 233 4.73 -18.44 5.06
N ASN A 234 5.69 -18.41 5.98
CA ASN A 234 6.99 -19.06 5.81
C ASN A 234 7.35 -19.92 7.03
N PRO A 235 7.91 -21.14 6.84
CA PRO A 235 8.44 -21.94 7.95
C PRO A 235 9.58 -21.22 8.65
N ILE A 236 9.64 -21.36 9.97
CA ILE A 236 10.81 -20.96 10.77
C ILE A 236 11.66 -22.21 10.94
N ILE A 237 12.89 -22.17 10.41
CA ILE A 237 13.81 -23.31 10.42
C ILE A 237 14.97 -23.01 11.36
N LYS A 238 15.21 -23.90 12.32
CA LYS A 238 16.37 -23.88 13.20
C LYS A 238 17.06 -25.23 13.12
N GLU A 239 18.37 -25.24 12.83
CA GLU A 239 19.18 -26.47 12.74
C GLU A 239 18.56 -27.55 11.81
N HIS A 240 18.05 -27.12 10.64
CA HIS A 240 17.35 -27.98 9.66
C HIS A 240 16.01 -28.57 10.14
N GLN A 241 15.48 -28.13 11.28
CA GLN A 241 14.17 -28.53 11.78
C GLN A 241 13.20 -27.35 11.73
N ILE A 242 11.96 -27.62 11.34
CA ILE A 242 10.89 -26.62 11.38
C ILE A 242 10.46 -26.47 12.84
N VAL A 243 10.61 -25.27 13.38
CA VAL A 243 10.28 -24.93 14.78
C VAL A 243 9.05 -24.03 14.89
N GLY A 244 8.45 -23.64 13.77
CA GLY A 244 7.27 -22.79 13.75
C GLY A 244 6.98 -22.22 12.36
N ALA A 245 6.12 -21.20 12.33
CA ALA A 245 5.79 -20.46 11.11
C ALA A 245 5.76 -18.95 11.39
N SER A 246 6.20 -18.17 10.43
CA SER A 246 6.13 -16.72 10.40
C SER A 246 5.09 -16.27 9.40
N PHE A 247 4.39 -15.20 9.73
CA PHE A 247 3.32 -14.63 8.95
C PHE A 247 3.56 -13.14 8.78
N PHE A 248 3.31 -12.68 7.57
CA PHE A 248 3.40 -11.29 7.18
C PHE A 248 2.16 -10.95 6.37
N ALA A 249 1.38 -9.98 6.82
CA ALA A 249 0.15 -9.56 6.14
C ALA A 249 0.21 -8.07 5.81
N ARG A 250 0.20 -7.76 4.51
CA ARG A 250 0.20 -6.42 3.95
C ARG A 250 -1.18 -6.05 3.46
N ASN A 251 -1.67 -4.88 3.85
CA ASN A 251 -2.90 -4.33 3.28
C ASN A 251 -2.61 -3.77 1.88
N ILE A 252 -3.28 -4.32 0.86
CA ILE A 252 -3.14 -3.94 -0.55
C ILE A 252 -4.42 -3.30 -1.11
N SER A 253 -5.34 -2.88 -0.24
CA SER A 253 -6.66 -2.35 -0.63
C SER A 253 -6.53 -1.13 -1.54
N ASP A 254 -5.69 -0.16 -1.17
CA ASP A 254 -5.53 1.07 -1.93
C ASP A 254 -4.86 0.81 -3.28
N ARG A 255 -3.82 -0.04 -3.29
CA ARG A 255 -3.15 -0.48 -4.51
C ARG A 255 -4.15 -1.10 -5.49
N ARG A 256 -4.96 -2.06 -5.04
CA ARG A 256 -5.98 -2.70 -5.89
C ARG A 256 -7.05 -1.73 -6.36
N LYS A 257 -7.45 -0.74 -5.53
CA LYS A 257 -8.38 0.32 -5.95
C LYS A 257 -7.78 1.17 -7.06
N PHE A 258 -6.51 1.57 -6.97
CA PHE A 258 -5.84 2.34 -8.02
C PHE A 258 -5.66 1.54 -9.30
N GLU A 259 -5.22 0.29 -9.22
CA GLU A 259 -5.10 -0.61 -10.38
C GLU A 259 -6.45 -0.78 -11.09
N LYS A 260 -7.54 -1.02 -10.34
CA LYS A 260 -8.89 -1.10 -10.91
C LYS A 260 -9.33 0.20 -11.57
N LYS A 261 -9.11 1.35 -10.92
CA LYS A 261 -9.44 2.67 -11.49
C LYS A 261 -8.68 2.94 -12.79
N LEU A 262 -7.41 2.57 -12.85
CA LEU A 262 -6.59 2.74 -14.04
C LEU A 262 -7.10 1.87 -15.20
N ILE A 263 -7.35 0.58 -14.93
CA ILE A 263 -7.90 -0.36 -15.93
C ILE A 263 -9.28 0.13 -16.43
N GLN A 264 -10.14 0.59 -15.52
CA GLN A 264 -11.45 1.15 -15.88
C GLN A 264 -11.31 2.40 -16.74
N SER A 265 -10.40 3.31 -16.38
CA SER A 265 -10.12 4.52 -17.15
C SER A 265 -9.59 4.20 -18.56
N GLU A 266 -8.66 3.24 -18.69
CA GLU A 266 -8.12 2.80 -19.98
C GLU A 266 -9.21 2.18 -20.86
N ARG A 267 -10.05 1.30 -20.29
CA ARG A 267 -11.18 0.69 -21.01
C ARG A 267 -12.19 1.75 -21.45
N ALA A 268 -12.53 2.70 -20.58
CA ALA A 268 -13.42 3.81 -20.91
C ALA A 268 -12.87 4.66 -22.06
N TYR A 269 -11.59 5.02 -22.02
CA TYR A 269 -10.91 5.75 -23.10
C TYR A 269 -10.99 4.99 -24.43
N ARG A 270 -10.66 3.69 -24.45
CA ARG A 270 -10.71 2.88 -25.67
C ARG A 270 -12.13 2.83 -26.25
N MET A 271 -13.14 2.66 -25.40
CA MET A 271 -14.54 2.66 -25.85
C MET A 271 -14.98 4.01 -26.42
N LEU A 272 -14.56 5.13 -25.82
CA LEU A 272 -14.85 6.48 -26.32
C LEU A 272 -14.29 6.68 -27.73
N VAL A 273 -13.01 6.36 -27.92
CA VAL A 273 -12.32 6.49 -29.20
C VAL A 273 -12.92 5.60 -30.29
N GLU A 274 -13.32 4.37 -29.92
CA GLU A 274 -13.94 3.40 -30.82
C GLU A 274 -15.39 3.74 -31.18
N SER A 275 -16.11 4.46 -30.32
CA SER A 275 -17.50 4.87 -30.57
C SER A 275 -17.64 5.99 -31.61
N VAL A 276 -16.56 6.71 -31.93
CA VAL A 276 -16.57 7.85 -32.85
C VAL A 276 -16.68 7.38 -34.30
N ASN A 277 -17.69 7.88 -35.01
CA ASN A 277 -17.94 7.61 -36.44
C ASN A 277 -16.94 8.28 -37.40
N ASP A 278 -16.10 9.17 -36.91
CA ASP A 278 -14.94 9.69 -37.63
C ASP A 278 -13.71 8.80 -37.38
N GLY A 279 -12.72 8.87 -38.27
CA GLY A 279 -11.44 8.28 -37.98
C GLY A 279 -10.73 9.06 -36.88
N VAL A 280 -10.09 8.40 -35.93
CA VAL A 280 -9.31 9.03 -34.86
C VAL A 280 -7.92 8.44 -34.87
N VAL A 281 -6.90 9.32 -34.88
CA VAL A 281 -5.49 8.94 -34.80
C VAL A 281 -4.79 9.85 -33.81
N MET A 282 -4.02 9.25 -32.90
CA MET A 282 -3.06 9.99 -32.09
C MET A 282 -1.66 9.74 -32.65
N ILE A 283 -0.91 10.82 -32.87
CA ILE A 283 0.47 10.78 -33.34
C ILE A 283 1.40 11.46 -32.34
N SER A 284 2.63 10.96 -32.24
CA SER A 284 3.72 11.62 -31.51
C SER A 284 4.20 12.90 -32.22
N ASN A 285 5.06 13.67 -31.56
CA ASN A 285 5.72 14.84 -32.17
C ASN A 285 6.52 14.52 -33.45
N GLU A 286 6.93 13.26 -33.63
CA GLU A 286 7.61 12.75 -34.82
C GLU A 286 6.66 12.20 -35.90
N ASN A 287 5.34 12.29 -35.70
CA ASN A 287 4.28 11.73 -36.55
C ASN A 287 4.08 10.21 -36.46
N ASN A 288 4.76 9.52 -35.54
CA ASN A 288 4.53 8.09 -35.35
C ASN A 288 3.14 7.85 -34.74
N ILE A 289 2.35 6.94 -35.34
CA ILE A 289 1.00 6.59 -34.89
C ILE A 289 1.08 5.85 -33.54
N GLN A 290 0.44 6.40 -32.51
CA GLN A 290 0.37 5.80 -31.17
C GLN A 290 -0.95 5.09 -30.92
N VAL A 291 -2.05 5.64 -31.44
CA VAL A 291 -3.40 5.08 -31.33
C VAL A 291 -4.13 5.36 -32.64
N ILE A 292 -4.93 4.40 -33.09
CA ILE A 292 -5.83 4.55 -34.23
C ILE A 292 -7.12 3.76 -33.98
N ASN A 293 -8.28 4.38 -34.19
CA ASN A 293 -9.55 3.70 -33.98
C ASN A 293 -9.90 2.76 -35.14
N ASN A 294 -10.74 1.76 -34.86
CA ASN A 294 -11.14 0.75 -35.83
C ASN A 294 -11.89 1.34 -37.04
N ASN A 295 -12.56 2.49 -36.86
CA ASN A 295 -13.27 3.13 -37.95
C ASN A 295 -12.33 3.67 -39.04
N LEU A 296 -11.20 4.29 -38.67
CA LEU A 296 -10.21 4.69 -39.67
C LEU A 296 -9.51 3.47 -40.28
N LEU A 297 -9.19 2.45 -39.47
CA LEU A 297 -8.59 1.20 -39.96
C LEU A 297 -9.46 0.54 -41.04
N LYS A 298 -10.78 0.45 -40.82
CA LYS A 298 -11.73 -0.08 -41.83
C LYS A 298 -11.73 0.72 -43.12
N HIS A 299 -11.64 2.05 -43.04
CA HIS A 299 -11.56 2.89 -44.24
C HIS A 299 -10.24 2.74 -45.00
N LEU A 300 -9.15 2.46 -44.29
CA LEU A 300 -7.81 2.30 -44.85
C LEU A 300 -7.42 0.84 -45.12
N GLU A 301 -8.26 -0.12 -44.75
CA GLU A 301 -8.06 -1.56 -45.00
C GLU A 301 -6.74 -2.10 -44.41
N PHE A 302 -6.33 -1.57 -43.25
CA PHE A 302 -5.17 -2.02 -42.47
C PHE A 302 -5.58 -2.64 -41.15
N ASP A 303 -4.77 -3.56 -40.62
CA ASP A 303 -4.86 -4.00 -39.24
C ASP A 303 -4.09 -3.03 -38.31
N GLU A 304 -4.55 -2.87 -37.07
CA GLU A 304 -3.93 -1.96 -36.08
C GLU A 304 -2.42 -2.24 -35.93
N LYS A 305 -2.04 -3.51 -35.82
CA LYS A 305 -0.64 -3.95 -35.67
C LYS A 305 0.27 -3.57 -36.85
N GLU A 306 -0.30 -3.30 -38.02
CA GLU A 306 0.45 -2.93 -39.21
C GLU A 306 0.77 -1.43 -39.25
N VAL A 307 0.03 -0.61 -38.49
CA VAL A 307 0.12 0.86 -38.57
C VAL A 307 0.60 1.52 -37.28
N ILE A 308 0.46 0.87 -36.13
CA ILE A 308 1.02 1.38 -34.87
C ILE A 308 2.54 1.51 -34.99
N GLY A 309 3.07 2.67 -34.60
CA GLY A 309 4.49 3.02 -34.71
C GLY A 309 4.95 3.50 -36.08
N LEU A 310 4.13 3.37 -37.13
CA LEU A 310 4.47 3.92 -38.45
C LEU A 310 4.34 5.45 -38.46
N ASP A 311 5.18 6.09 -39.26
CA ASP A 311 5.03 7.51 -39.59
C ASP A 311 3.70 7.70 -40.35
N TYR A 312 2.80 8.48 -39.75
CA TYR A 312 1.48 8.77 -40.27
C TYR A 312 1.49 9.35 -41.70
N ARG A 313 2.57 10.04 -42.11
CA ARG A 313 2.73 10.56 -43.48
C ARG A 313 2.78 9.46 -44.54
N LEU A 314 3.15 8.23 -44.19
CA LEU A 314 3.15 7.09 -45.11
C LEU A 314 1.75 6.70 -45.57
N LEU A 315 0.72 7.07 -44.80
CA LEU A 315 -0.69 6.87 -45.18
C LEU A 315 -1.18 7.93 -46.19
N LEU A 316 -0.45 9.03 -46.38
CA LEU A 316 -0.82 10.09 -47.32
C LEU A 316 -0.58 9.64 -48.78
N ALA A 317 -1.52 9.99 -49.67
CA ALA A 317 -1.26 9.87 -51.09
C ALA A 317 -0.20 10.90 -51.52
N ARG A 318 0.77 10.49 -52.37
CA ARG A 318 1.88 11.31 -52.91
C ARG A 318 1.51 12.69 -53.48
N THR A 319 0.23 12.98 -53.67
CA THR A 319 -0.30 14.24 -54.19
C THR A 319 -0.76 15.23 -53.10
N SER A 320 -0.60 14.95 -51.80
CA SER A 320 -0.91 15.92 -50.74
C SER A 320 0.29 16.82 -50.44
N GLU A 321 0.06 18.13 -50.38
CA GLU A 321 1.08 19.15 -50.05
C GLU A 321 1.77 18.89 -48.69
N LEU A 322 1.06 18.23 -47.76
CA LEU A 322 1.52 17.83 -46.42
C LEU A 322 2.55 16.68 -46.39
N THR A 323 2.95 16.10 -47.53
CA THR A 323 3.89 14.96 -47.55
C THR A 323 5.31 15.31 -47.09
N LYS A 324 5.67 16.61 -47.02
CA LYS A 324 7.00 17.07 -46.60
C LYS A 324 7.03 17.78 -45.24
N GLU A 325 5.87 18.08 -44.67
CA GLU A 325 5.76 18.87 -43.43
C GLU A 325 5.57 17.96 -42.21
N ASN A 326 5.94 18.45 -41.02
CA ASN A 326 5.59 17.79 -39.76
C ASN A 326 4.12 18.13 -39.46
N ILE A 327 3.26 17.10 -39.37
CA ILE A 327 1.81 17.28 -39.24
C ILE A 327 1.47 17.86 -37.86
N THR A 328 2.23 17.49 -36.83
CA THR A 328 2.12 18.11 -35.50
C THR A 328 2.41 19.61 -35.56
N ALA A 329 3.43 20.04 -36.31
CA ALA A 329 3.75 21.45 -36.51
C ALA A 329 2.68 22.19 -37.34
N TYR A 330 2.08 21.52 -38.32
CA TYR A 330 0.98 22.10 -39.11
C TYR A 330 -0.26 22.35 -38.23
N VAL A 331 -0.62 21.39 -37.37
CA VAL A 331 -1.76 21.49 -36.44
C VAL A 331 -1.58 22.62 -35.42
N LEU A 332 -0.35 22.86 -34.96
CA LEU A 332 -0.06 24.00 -34.07
C LEU A 332 -0.26 25.37 -34.75
N ASN A 333 -0.06 25.44 -36.07
CA ASN A 333 -0.10 26.69 -36.83
C ASN A 333 -1.43 26.90 -37.58
N SER A 334 -2.37 25.95 -37.50
CA SER A 334 -3.62 25.99 -38.25
C SER A 334 -4.80 25.59 -37.37
N GLU A 335 -5.69 26.54 -37.09
CA GLU A 335 -6.96 26.26 -36.42
C GLU A 335 -8.02 25.68 -37.35
N ASP A 336 -7.83 25.74 -38.67
CA ASP A 336 -8.85 25.35 -39.63
C ASP A 336 -8.73 23.87 -40.06
N PRO A 337 -9.85 23.17 -40.30
CA PRO A 337 -9.80 21.83 -40.88
C PRO A 337 -9.14 21.85 -42.26
N PHE A 338 -8.24 20.91 -42.50
CA PHE A 338 -7.53 20.77 -43.77
C PHE A 338 -7.91 19.46 -44.46
N LYS A 339 -7.89 19.46 -45.79
CA LYS A 339 -8.28 18.28 -46.58
C LYS A 339 -7.05 17.44 -46.91
N ILE A 340 -7.13 16.14 -46.62
CA ILE A 340 -6.09 15.19 -46.99
C ILE A 340 -6.66 14.01 -47.78
N ILE A 341 -5.78 13.35 -48.52
CA ILE A 341 -6.09 12.11 -49.21
C ILE A 341 -5.23 11.01 -48.61
N LEU A 342 -5.87 10.05 -47.95
CA LEU A 342 -5.22 8.85 -47.45
C LEU A 342 -5.33 7.70 -48.45
N LYS A 343 -4.35 6.82 -48.46
CA LYS A 343 -4.28 5.63 -49.31
C LYS A 343 -4.52 4.38 -48.46
N SER A 344 -5.45 3.54 -48.88
CA SER A 344 -5.68 2.23 -48.26
C SER A 344 -4.61 1.21 -48.64
N LYS A 345 -4.60 0.06 -47.96
CA LYS A 345 -3.72 -1.08 -48.29
C LYS A 345 -3.86 -1.57 -49.74
N SER A 346 -5.08 -1.60 -50.28
CA SER A 346 -5.35 -1.94 -51.70
C SER A 346 -4.98 -0.83 -52.69
N GLY A 347 -4.62 0.35 -52.19
CA GLY A 347 -4.25 1.51 -52.99
C GLY A 347 -5.40 2.47 -53.31
N LYS A 348 -6.60 2.22 -52.77
CA LYS A 348 -7.75 3.11 -52.89
C LYS A 348 -7.47 4.45 -52.21
N LYS A 349 -7.82 5.55 -52.86
CA LYS A 349 -7.69 6.91 -52.32
C LYS A 349 -8.99 7.37 -51.67
N VAL A 350 -8.92 7.74 -50.39
CA VAL A 350 -10.05 8.24 -49.59
C VAL A 350 -9.75 9.65 -49.12
N MET A 351 -10.70 10.56 -49.30
CA MET A 351 -10.54 11.96 -48.96
C MET A 351 -11.19 12.25 -47.60
N PHE A 352 -10.42 12.86 -46.71
CA PHE A 352 -10.84 13.20 -45.36
C PHE A 352 -10.69 14.70 -45.13
N SER A 353 -11.63 15.25 -44.37
CA SER A 353 -11.46 16.53 -43.69
C SER A 353 -10.80 16.22 -42.36
N VAL A 354 -9.60 16.74 -42.13
CA VAL A 354 -8.83 16.49 -40.92
C VAL A 354 -8.74 17.72 -40.05
N LYS A 355 -8.94 17.50 -38.77
CA LYS A 355 -8.80 18.50 -37.72
C LYS A 355 -7.89 17.93 -36.66
N GLY A 356 -6.82 18.65 -36.35
CA GLY A 356 -5.86 18.27 -35.33
C GLY A 356 -6.03 19.10 -34.06
N THR A 357 -5.73 18.50 -32.92
CA THR A 357 -5.54 19.18 -31.64
C THR A 357 -4.15 18.81 -31.12
N PRO A 358 -3.29 19.78 -30.78
CA PRO A 358 -1.98 19.47 -30.20
C PRO A 358 -2.15 18.89 -28.79
N LEU A 359 -1.34 17.89 -28.46
CA LEU A 359 -1.24 17.31 -27.13
C LEU A 359 0.03 17.84 -26.47
N MET A 360 -0.12 18.42 -25.29
CA MET A 360 0.99 18.95 -24.50
C MET A 360 1.38 17.94 -23.41
N ASP A 361 2.66 17.88 -23.06
CA ASP A 361 3.15 17.15 -21.89
C ASP A 361 3.01 17.96 -20.59
N GLU A 362 3.46 17.39 -19.47
CA GLU A 362 3.41 18.03 -18.15
C GLU A 362 4.24 19.32 -18.05
N ASN A 363 5.20 19.52 -18.96
CA ASN A 363 6.05 20.70 -19.02
C ASN A 363 5.51 21.77 -19.98
N GLY A 364 4.38 21.50 -20.65
CA GLY A 364 3.78 22.38 -21.64
C GLY A 364 4.43 22.31 -23.02
N GLU A 365 5.31 21.34 -23.26
CA GLU A 365 5.89 21.07 -24.57
C GLU A 365 4.97 20.16 -25.41
N VAL A 366 5.14 20.21 -26.73
CA VAL A 366 4.27 19.45 -27.65
C VAL A 366 4.69 17.98 -27.67
N ALA A 367 3.88 17.12 -27.06
CA ALA A 367 4.06 15.68 -27.06
C ALA A 367 3.58 15.02 -28.37
N GLY A 368 2.62 15.64 -29.06
CA GLY A 368 2.04 15.10 -30.28
C GLY A 368 0.76 15.80 -30.72
N ALA A 369 -0.08 15.09 -31.48
CA ALA A 369 -1.35 15.60 -31.97
C ALA A 369 -2.42 14.50 -32.04
N LEU A 370 -3.66 14.87 -31.73
CA LEU A 370 -4.85 14.08 -31.95
C LEU A 370 -5.53 14.56 -33.23
N LEU A 371 -5.63 13.67 -34.23
CA LEU A 371 -6.21 13.94 -35.54
C LEU A 371 -7.57 13.23 -35.67
N MET A 372 -8.59 13.98 -36.09
CA MET A 372 -9.88 13.44 -36.49
C MET A 372 -10.05 13.50 -38.00
N HIS A 373 -10.61 12.44 -38.59
CA HIS A 373 -10.79 12.24 -40.02
C HIS A 373 -12.25 12.06 -40.37
N SER A 374 -12.91 13.13 -40.80
CA SER A 374 -14.29 13.05 -41.28
C SER A 374 -14.31 12.75 -42.78
N ASN A 375 -15.01 11.69 -43.19
CA ASN A 375 -15.05 11.25 -44.59
C ASN A 375 -15.91 12.19 -45.44
N ILE A 376 -15.37 12.71 -46.56
CA ILE A 376 -16.07 13.71 -47.39
C ILE A 376 -16.95 13.05 -48.47
N LYS A 377 -16.89 11.73 -48.70
CA LYS A 377 -17.60 11.08 -49.83
C LYS A 377 -19.12 10.88 -49.65
N LYS A 378 -19.78 11.53 -48.67
CA LYS A 378 -21.21 11.27 -48.37
C LYS A 378 -22.10 12.49 -48.05
N SER A 379 -21.79 13.71 -48.48
CA SER A 379 -22.75 14.82 -48.39
C SER A 379 -22.84 15.63 -49.68
N ASN A 380 -23.83 15.28 -50.51
CA ASN A 380 -24.45 16.27 -51.39
C ASN A 380 -25.39 17.14 -50.55
N LEU A 381 -25.38 18.45 -50.85
CA LEU A 381 -26.41 19.46 -50.54
C LEU A 381 -26.40 20.08 -49.12
N HIS A 382 -25.60 21.13 -48.93
CA HIS A 382 -26.03 22.54 -48.78
C HIS A 382 -24.90 23.37 -48.17
N GLY A 383 -24.48 24.41 -48.89
CA GLY A 383 -23.56 25.41 -48.37
C GLY A 383 -24.20 26.19 -47.22
N GLY A 384 -23.42 26.42 -46.16
CA GLY A 384 -23.82 27.24 -45.03
C GLY A 384 -22.67 27.38 -44.04
N LYS A 385 -22.18 28.61 -43.90
CA LYS A 385 -21.13 29.05 -42.96
C LYS A 385 -21.27 28.39 -41.57
N GLN A 386 -20.23 27.68 -41.11
CA GLN A 386 -20.01 27.43 -39.68
C GLN A 386 -18.50 27.50 -39.39
N GLY A 387 -18.05 28.72 -39.08
CA GLY A 387 -16.82 28.95 -38.34
C GLY A 387 -17.15 29.05 -36.85
N LYS A 388 -16.24 28.54 -36.02
CA LYS A 388 -16.21 28.46 -34.54
C LYS A 388 -16.85 27.20 -33.93
N ALA A 389 -16.04 26.17 -33.71
CA ALA A 389 -16.33 25.10 -32.74
C ALA A 389 -15.05 24.29 -32.39
N TYR A 390 -14.30 24.70 -31.37
CA TYR A 390 -13.21 23.93 -30.78
C TYR A 390 -13.29 24.05 -29.25
N SER A 391 -13.79 23.01 -28.62
CA SER A 391 -13.41 22.64 -27.24
C SER A 391 -13.80 21.20 -26.89
N ASN A 392 -14.57 20.50 -27.73
CA ASN A 392 -15.22 19.28 -27.29
C ASN A 392 -15.13 18.15 -28.30
N LEU A 393 -14.14 17.28 -28.07
CA LEU A 393 -13.98 16.00 -28.76
C LEU A 393 -14.89 14.90 -28.18
N VAL A 394 -15.55 15.18 -27.05
CA VAL A 394 -16.54 14.31 -26.42
C VAL A 394 -18.00 14.79 -26.69
N ASP A 395 -18.23 16.08 -26.98
CA ASP A 395 -19.57 16.64 -27.31
C ASP A 395 -20.01 16.42 -28.76
N LYS A 396 -19.13 15.91 -29.63
CA LYS A 396 -19.46 15.65 -31.03
C LYS A 396 -20.11 14.29 -31.29
N LEU A 397 -20.38 13.50 -30.26
CA LEU A 397 -21.49 12.57 -30.37
C LEU A 397 -22.76 13.42 -30.44
N SER A 398 -23.50 13.35 -31.54
CA SER A 398 -24.88 13.90 -31.64
C SER A 398 -25.84 13.27 -30.60
N GLU A 399 -25.32 12.34 -29.80
CA GLU A 399 -26.00 11.50 -28.83
C GLU A 399 -25.30 11.67 -27.47
N GLY A 400 -26.07 11.69 -26.39
CA GLY A 400 -25.52 11.60 -25.04
C GLY A 400 -24.95 10.21 -24.80
N LEU A 401 -23.73 10.09 -24.32
CA LEU A 401 -23.09 8.82 -23.96
C LEU A 401 -23.03 8.69 -22.45
N VAL A 402 -23.38 7.50 -21.94
CA VAL A 402 -23.28 7.17 -20.52
C VAL A 402 -22.76 5.75 -20.32
N TYR A 403 -21.90 5.56 -19.34
CA TYR A 403 -21.49 4.25 -18.82
C TYR A 403 -22.03 4.11 -17.41
N VAL A 404 -22.69 2.98 -17.15
CA VAL A 404 -23.17 2.59 -15.82
C VAL A 404 -22.60 1.23 -15.41
N ASP A 405 -22.41 1.04 -14.10
CA ASP A 405 -22.04 -0.25 -13.53
C ASP A 405 -23.25 -1.21 -13.44
N ASN A 406 -23.03 -2.42 -12.91
CA ASN A 406 -24.12 -3.41 -12.70
C ASN A 406 -25.20 -2.94 -11.71
N ASP A 407 -24.87 -2.01 -10.82
CA ASP A 407 -25.79 -1.38 -9.87
C ASP A 407 -26.51 -0.17 -10.48
N ASN A 408 -26.34 0.05 -11.79
CA ASN A 408 -26.91 1.14 -12.57
C ASN A 408 -26.42 2.53 -12.14
N LYS A 409 -25.26 2.63 -11.49
CA LYS A 409 -24.65 3.91 -11.12
C LYS A 409 -23.84 4.47 -12.27
N VAL A 410 -23.99 5.76 -12.54
CA VAL A 410 -23.22 6.45 -13.58
C VAL A 410 -21.75 6.49 -13.19
N GLN A 411 -20.92 5.88 -14.02
CA GLN A 411 -19.47 5.89 -13.89
C GLN A 411 -18.83 6.87 -14.88
N TYR A 412 -19.57 7.22 -15.93
CA TYR A 412 -19.15 8.24 -16.89
C TYR A 412 -20.37 8.75 -17.66
N ALA A 413 -20.39 10.05 -17.96
CA ALA A 413 -21.34 10.67 -18.88
C ALA A 413 -20.60 11.73 -19.70
N ASN A 414 -20.90 11.86 -20.99
CA ASN A 414 -20.42 13.01 -21.73
C ASN A 414 -21.28 14.26 -21.45
N SER A 415 -20.70 15.41 -21.69
CA SER A 415 -21.37 16.71 -21.81
C SER A 415 -22.67 16.70 -22.61
N LYS A 416 -22.76 15.99 -23.74
CA LYS A 416 -24.01 15.92 -24.52
C LYS A 416 -25.13 15.23 -23.73
N PHE A 417 -24.80 14.20 -22.96
CA PHE A 417 -25.71 13.52 -22.05
C PHE A 417 -26.18 14.48 -20.94
N CYS A 418 -25.24 15.22 -20.35
CA CYS A 418 -25.52 16.28 -19.37
C CYS A 418 -26.45 17.37 -19.94
N GLU A 419 -26.14 17.91 -21.13
CA GLU A 419 -26.93 18.92 -21.83
C GLU A 419 -28.35 18.45 -22.16
N LEU A 420 -28.49 17.24 -22.70
CA LEU A 420 -29.79 16.68 -23.09
C LEU A 420 -30.75 16.61 -21.90
N LEU A 421 -30.22 16.28 -20.73
CA LEU A 421 -30.96 16.08 -19.49
C LEU A 421 -31.04 17.35 -18.63
N GLY A 422 -30.20 18.35 -18.91
CA GLY A 422 -30.08 19.59 -18.15
C GLY A 422 -29.43 19.39 -16.77
N LEU A 423 -28.52 18.41 -16.66
CA LEU A 423 -27.85 18.00 -15.41
C LEU A 423 -26.35 18.28 -15.49
N GLU A 424 -25.74 18.59 -14.36
CA GLU A 424 -24.27 18.73 -14.28
C GLU A 424 -23.59 17.36 -14.10
N TYR A 425 -22.36 17.20 -14.60
CA TYR A 425 -21.61 15.94 -14.50
C TYR A 425 -21.43 15.47 -13.05
N ASP A 426 -21.07 16.39 -12.15
CA ASP A 426 -20.86 16.12 -10.73
C ASP A 426 -22.16 15.70 -10.01
N GLU A 427 -23.32 16.07 -10.55
CA GLU A 427 -24.60 15.65 -10.03
C GLU A 427 -24.97 14.22 -10.44
N LEU A 428 -24.32 13.68 -11.47
CA LEU A 428 -24.61 12.37 -12.08
C LEU A 428 -23.70 11.26 -11.55
N ILE A 429 -22.42 11.55 -11.35
CA ILE A 429 -21.41 10.54 -11.02
C ILE A 429 -21.77 9.78 -9.73
N ASP A 430 -21.58 8.45 -9.75
CA ASP A 430 -21.93 7.49 -8.68
C ASP A 430 -23.41 7.45 -8.25
N LYS A 431 -24.32 8.10 -9.00
CA LYS A 431 -25.77 8.04 -8.74
C LYS A 431 -26.49 7.09 -9.70
N PRO A 432 -27.60 6.47 -9.27
CA PRO A 432 -28.41 5.61 -10.13
C PRO A 432 -28.98 6.37 -11.33
N LEU A 433 -28.88 5.76 -12.52
CA LEU A 433 -29.38 6.38 -13.75
C LEU A 433 -30.91 6.27 -13.88
N PHE A 434 -31.54 7.37 -14.31
CA PHE A 434 -32.99 7.54 -14.58
C PHE A 434 -33.96 7.53 -13.38
N THR A 435 -33.50 7.35 -12.14
CA THR A 435 -34.42 7.24 -10.97
C THR A 435 -35.40 8.40 -10.82
N ASP A 436 -34.97 9.62 -11.15
CA ASP A 436 -35.77 10.84 -10.99
C ASP A 436 -36.29 11.41 -12.33
N MET A 437 -36.01 10.71 -13.44
CA MET A 437 -36.21 11.22 -14.80
C MET A 437 -37.27 10.45 -15.61
N VAL A 438 -37.84 9.40 -15.03
CA VAL A 438 -38.88 8.58 -15.66
C VAL A 438 -40.09 8.44 -14.73
N ASP A 439 -41.29 8.39 -15.30
CA ASP A 439 -42.50 8.11 -14.54
C ASP A 439 -42.51 6.66 -14.01
N GLU A 440 -43.34 6.38 -12.99
CA GLU A 440 -43.45 5.04 -12.37
C GLU A 440 -43.82 3.95 -13.39
N ARG A 441 -44.54 4.30 -14.45
CA ARG A 441 -44.90 3.38 -15.53
C ARG A 441 -43.69 2.99 -16.36
N THR A 442 -42.81 3.94 -16.63
CA THR A 442 -41.58 3.77 -17.41
C THR A 442 -40.50 3.07 -16.59
N LYS A 443 -40.40 3.33 -15.27
CA LYS A 443 -39.61 2.52 -14.34
C LYS A 443 -40.02 1.04 -14.39
N ARG A 444 -41.33 0.78 -14.43
CA ARG A 444 -41.87 -0.58 -14.53
C ARG A 444 -41.48 -1.26 -15.85
N ILE A 445 -41.60 -0.56 -16.98
CA ILE A 445 -41.16 -1.04 -18.30
C ILE A 445 -39.65 -1.33 -18.33
N LEU A 446 -38.82 -0.45 -17.74
CA LEU A 446 -37.38 -0.64 -17.63
C LEU A 446 -37.03 -1.85 -16.76
N SER A 447 -37.73 -2.05 -15.64
CA SER A 447 -37.55 -3.20 -14.76
C SER A 447 -37.98 -4.53 -15.42
N GLU A 448 -39.08 -4.52 -16.17
CA GLU A 448 -39.57 -5.70 -16.92
C GLU A 448 -38.62 -6.07 -18.07
N LYS A 449 -38.10 -5.08 -18.80
CA LYS A 449 -37.09 -5.32 -19.86
C LYS A 449 -35.75 -5.81 -19.31
N LYS A 450 -35.33 -5.32 -18.13
CA LYS A 450 -34.13 -5.81 -17.42
C LYS A 450 -34.27 -7.29 -17.01
N LEU A 451 -35.48 -7.72 -16.65
CA LEU A 451 -35.81 -9.12 -16.30
C LEU A 451 -35.92 -10.05 -17.53
N LEU A 452 -36.44 -9.57 -18.66
CA LEU A 452 -36.68 -10.38 -19.87
C LEU A 452 -35.42 -10.60 -20.73
N TYR A 453 -34.48 -9.65 -20.76
CA TYR A 453 -33.36 -9.65 -21.72
C TYR A 453 -31.97 -9.76 -21.10
N GLY A 454 -31.83 -9.83 -19.77
CA GLY A 454 -30.56 -10.05 -19.08
C GLY A 454 -29.42 -9.15 -19.59
N ALA A 455 -29.41 -7.88 -19.18
CA ALA A 455 -28.40 -6.86 -19.51
C ALA A 455 -28.10 -6.58 -21.00
N SER A 456 -28.53 -7.42 -21.94
CA SER A 456 -28.36 -7.28 -23.39
C SER A 456 -29.58 -6.57 -23.99
N LEU A 457 -29.56 -5.23 -23.95
CA LEU A 457 -30.51 -4.42 -24.72
C LEU A 457 -29.98 -4.23 -26.15
N ALA A 458 -29.89 -5.33 -26.90
CA ALA A 458 -29.49 -5.32 -28.31
C ALA A 458 -30.53 -4.63 -29.24
N ASP A 459 -31.67 -4.20 -28.71
CA ASP A 459 -32.69 -3.46 -29.44
C ASP A 459 -32.72 -2.00 -29.03
N HIS A 460 -32.85 -1.12 -30.01
CA HIS A 460 -33.14 0.30 -29.79
C HIS A 460 -34.50 0.46 -29.09
N PHE A 461 -34.57 1.24 -28.02
CA PHE A 461 -35.85 1.52 -27.36
C PHE A 461 -36.04 3.02 -27.17
N GLU A 462 -37.26 3.47 -27.45
CA GLU A 462 -37.66 4.86 -27.30
C GLU A 462 -38.30 5.06 -25.94
N LEU A 463 -37.89 6.10 -25.23
CA LEU A 463 -38.39 6.44 -23.91
C LEU A 463 -38.68 7.93 -23.83
N LYS A 464 -39.66 8.26 -23.00
CA LYS A 464 -39.95 9.64 -22.63
C LYS A 464 -39.31 9.91 -21.27
N LEU A 465 -38.38 10.85 -21.23
CA LEU A 465 -37.71 11.34 -20.04
C LEU A 465 -38.25 12.72 -19.67
N THR A 466 -38.14 13.09 -18.40
CA THR A 466 -38.38 14.45 -17.91
C THR A 466 -37.03 15.10 -17.62
N LYS A 467 -36.71 16.21 -18.31
CA LYS A 467 -35.50 16.99 -18.04
C LYS A 467 -35.56 17.62 -16.64
N ARG A 468 -34.42 18.09 -16.12
CA ARG A 468 -34.40 18.89 -14.87
C ARG A 468 -35.30 20.13 -14.94
N THR A 469 -35.49 20.71 -16.13
CA THR A 469 -36.38 21.85 -16.37
C THR A 469 -37.87 21.52 -16.30
N GLY A 470 -38.24 20.24 -16.18
CA GLY A 470 -39.62 19.76 -16.21
C GLY A 470 -40.17 19.51 -17.61
N GLU A 471 -39.38 19.74 -18.67
CA GLU A 471 -39.78 19.48 -20.06
C GLU A 471 -39.72 17.99 -20.41
N ASP A 472 -40.66 17.57 -21.26
CA ASP A 472 -40.68 16.25 -21.87
C ASP A 472 -39.60 16.10 -22.95
N LEU A 473 -38.83 15.02 -22.88
CA LEU A 473 -37.79 14.66 -23.84
C LEU A 473 -38.01 13.24 -24.34
N TRP A 474 -38.22 13.06 -25.64
CA TRP A 474 -38.20 11.72 -26.23
C TRP A 474 -36.79 11.36 -26.64
N VAL A 475 -36.27 10.27 -26.10
CA VAL A 475 -34.95 9.73 -26.43
C VAL A 475 -35.06 8.34 -27.05
N GLN A 476 -34.16 8.05 -27.97
CA GLN A 476 -33.84 6.70 -28.41
C GLN A 476 -32.57 6.27 -27.69
N ILE A 477 -32.63 5.15 -26.98
CA ILE A 477 -31.51 4.60 -26.22
C ILE A 477 -30.99 3.35 -26.94
N ASN A 478 -29.67 3.30 -27.15
CA ASN A 478 -28.96 2.12 -27.62
C ASN A 478 -27.96 1.71 -26.55
N GLY A 479 -28.04 0.50 -26.01
CA GLY A 479 -27.19 0.06 -24.90
C GLY A 479 -26.48 -1.25 -25.20
N ASN A 480 -25.19 -1.33 -24.91
CA ASN A 480 -24.41 -2.57 -25.00
C ASN A 480 -23.93 -2.98 -23.61
N THR A 481 -24.00 -4.27 -23.31
CA THR A 481 -23.42 -4.84 -22.09
C THR A 481 -21.90 -4.88 -22.20
N VAL A 482 -21.21 -4.48 -21.14
CA VAL A 482 -19.76 -4.62 -21.03
C VAL A 482 -19.47 -5.87 -20.20
N TYR A 483 -18.63 -6.75 -20.71
CA TYR A 483 -18.21 -7.99 -20.04
C TYR A 483 -16.74 -7.91 -19.61
N ASP A 484 -16.39 -8.61 -18.52
CA ASP A 484 -15.00 -8.85 -18.14
C ASP A 484 -14.39 -10.04 -18.88
N GLU A 485 -13.13 -10.35 -18.55
CA GLU A 485 -12.35 -11.44 -19.14
C GLU A 485 -12.91 -12.84 -18.82
N ASN A 486 -13.75 -12.96 -17.79
CA ASN A 486 -14.44 -14.19 -17.41
C ASN A 486 -15.86 -14.27 -17.99
N ASN A 487 -16.19 -13.38 -18.93
CA ASN A 487 -17.51 -13.26 -19.55
C ASN A 487 -18.64 -12.90 -18.55
N GLN A 488 -18.31 -12.25 -17.43
CA GLN A 488 -19.28 -11.70 -16.49
C GLN A 488 -19.60 -10.25 -16.85
N SER A 489 -20.89 -9.88 -16.83
CA SER A 489 -21.31 -8.49 -17.04
C SER A 489 -20.69 -7.60 -15.96
N ILE A 490 -20.10 -6.49 -16.34
CA ILE A 490 -19.53 -5.47 -15.44
C ILE A 490 -20.20 -4.10 -15.58
N GLY A 491 -21.16 -3.96 -16.49
CA GLY A 491 -21.94 -2.74 -16.66
C GLY A 491 -22.53 -2.64 -18.06
N SER A 492 -22.98 -1.43 -18.42
CA SER A 492 -23.45 -1.15 -19.77
C SER A 492 -23.06 0.24 -20.23
N VAL A 493 -22.75 0.36 -21.53
CA VAL A 493 -22.53 1.64 -22.19
C VAL A 493 -23.72 1.92 -23.09
N SER A 494 -24.32 3.09 -22.93
CA SER A 494 -25.52 3.49 -23.66
C SER A 494 -25.36 4.84 -24.34
N THR A 495 -25.91 4.97 -25.55
CA THR A 495 -26.08 6.25 -26.25
C THR A 495 -27.55 6.69 -26.21
N LEU A 496 -27.78 7.99 -26.15
CA LEU A 496 -29.07 8.66 -26.08
C LEU A 496 -29.20 9.68 -27.20
N ALA A 497 -30.08 9.42 -28.16
CA ALA A 497 -30.40 10.35 -29.23
C ALA A 497 -31.73 11.06 -28.95
N ASP A 498 -31.79 12.39 -29.07
CA ASP A 498 -33.06 13.14 -28.98
C ASP A 498 -33.90 12.93 -30.25
N ILE A 499 -35.07 12.34 -30.08
CA ILE A 499 -36.05 12.08 -31.14
C ILE A 499 -37.36 12.87 -30.95
N THR A 500 -37.37 13.88 -30.08
CA THR A 500 -38.55 14.69 -29.73
C THR A 500 -39.19 15.33 -30.96
N LYS A 501 -38.37 15.93 -31.83
CA LYS A 501 -38.85 16.53 -33.10
C LYS A 501 -39.47 15.49 -34.05
N ARG A 502 -38.97 14.24 -34.04
CA ARG A 502 -39.51 13.14 -34.84
C ARG A 502 -40.86 12.69 -34.31
N LYS A 503 -41.00 12.56 -33.00
CA LYS A 503 -42.26 12.15 -32.35
C LYS A 503 -43.37 13.17 -32.48
N ILE A 504 -43.07 14.46 -32.36
CA ILE A 504 -44.07 15.53 -32.51
C ILE A 504 -44.65 15.59 -33.93
N ARG A 505 -43.91 15.16 -34.96
CA ARG A 505 -44.38 15.14 -36.37
C ARG A 505 -45.20 13.89 -36.74
N GLN A 506 -45.23 12.87 -35.89
CA GLN A 506 -45.93 11.60 -36.12
C GLN A 506 -47.27 11.50 -35.38
N VAL A 507 -47.60 12.52 -34.60
CA VAL A 507 -48.92 12.77 -34.00
C VAL A 507 -49.61 13.81 -34.84
#